data_AF-A0A7H8PSH9-F1
#
_entry.id   AF-A0A7H8PSH9-F1
#
_cell.length_a   1.000
_cell.length_b   1.000
_cell.length_c   1.000
_cell.angle_alpha   90.00
_cell.angle_beta   90.00
_cell.angle_gamma   90.00
#
_symmetry.space_group_name_H-M   'P 1'
#
loop_
_entity.id
_entity.type
_entity.pdbx_description
1 polymer ?
#
loop_
_entity_poly.entity_id
_entity_poly.type
_entity_poly.pdbx_seq_one_letter_code
_entity_poly.pdbx_strand_id
1 'polypeptide(L)'
;MGGYLVYINNKKNHTKGMLSPTIPEDKEQSSQRVIEEPNWKNPYDMNYLKDVKKWLGKRKIRKLPHNKAREYARILKRAKGRWRDDTQAVTSVFTQIKDKTQVASISKAFWVDYKKDMWQYLRSFLSAKEMEKYVHRPVRKLDNYSLI
;
A
#
# COMPACT_ATOMS: atom_id res chain seq x y z
N MET A 1 9.58 24.47 -34.16
CA MET A 1 10.19 23.24 -33.60
C MET A 1 10.39 23.49 -32.11
N GLY A 2 9.55 22.86 -31.28
CA GLY A 2 9.35 23.22 -29.87
C GLY A 2 10.51 22.82 -28.97
N GLY A 3 10.92 23.77 -28.10
CA GLY A 3 11.88 23.55 -27.03
C GLY A 3 11.21 22.96 -25.78
N TYR A 4 11.87 21.98 -25.19
CA TYR A 4 11.47 21.34 -23.94
C TYR A 4 11.78 22.24 -22.74
N LEU A 5 10.82 22.43 -21.84
CA LEU A 5 11.05 23.02 -20.52
C LEU A 5 10.99 21.92 -19.45
N VAL A 6 12.13 21.68 -18.81
CA VAL A 6 12.26 20.88 -17.58
C VAL A 6 12.14 21.85 -16.39
N TYR A 7 11.14 21.64 -15.53
CA TYR A 7 11.03 22.35 -14.26
C TYR A 7 11.56 21.46 -13.12
N ILE A 8 12.68 21.87 -12.52
CA ILE A 8 13.13 21.40 -11.21
C ILE A 8 13.06 22.60 -10.27
N ASN A 9 12.16 22.56 -9.29
CA ASN A 9 12.04 23.62 -8.29
C ASN A 9 12.57 23.12 -6.95
N ASN A 10 13.81 23.52 -6.63
CA ASN A 10 14.43 23.34 -5.32
C ASN A 10 14.72 24.72 -4.75
N LYS A 11 13.96 25.15 -3.74
CA LYS A 11 14.19 26.44 -3.07
C LYS A 11 14.55 26.20 -1.61
N LYS A 12 15.78 26.62 -1.27
CA LYS A 12 16.33 26.65 0.08
C LYS A 12 16.25 28.07 0.67
N ASN A 13 16.42 28.12 1.99
CA ASN A 13 17.13 29.11 2.82
C ASN A 13 16.31 30.15 3.59
N HIS A 14 16.60 30.26 4.90
CA HIS A 14 17.12 31.45 5.61
C HIS A 14 17.48 30.96 7.04
N THR A 15 18.64 31.20 7.65
CA THR A 15 19.32 32.48 7.98
C THR A 15 20.82 32.28 8.29
N LYS A 16 21.58 33.39 8.21
CA LYS A 16 23.04 33.56 8.35
C LYS A 16 23.49 33.81 9.82
N GLY A 17 24.72 33.40 10.17
CA GLY A 17 25.65 34.22 10.98
C GLY A 17 26.38 33.59 12.19
N MET A 18 27.71 33.50 12.07
CA MET A 18 28.78 33.64 13.10
C MET A 18 29.39 32.41 13.87
N LEU A 19 30.68 32.18 13.54
CA LEU A 19 31.88 31.81 14.33
C LEU A 19 32.00 30.45 15.08
N SER A 20 33.06 29.70 14.73
CA SER A 20 33.53 28.43 15.32
C SER A 20 34.11 28.56 16.75
N PRO A 21 34.21 27.44 17.51
CA PRO A 21 35.52 26.77 17.61
C PRO A 21 35.46 25.23 17.60
N THR A 22 36.59 24.62 17.22
CA THR A 22 36.87 23.17 17.11
C THR A 22 36.94 22.45 18.47
N ILE A 23 36.23 21.32 18.63
CA ILE A 23 36.65 20.12 19.39
C ILE A 23 36.05 18.88 18.69
N PRO A 24 36.84 17.85 18.32
CA PRO A 24 36.35 16.60 17.76
C PRO A 24 36.13 15.57 18.88
N GLU A 25 34.95 14.94 18.98
CA GLU A 25 34.86 13.53 19.44
C GLU A 25 33.45 12.98 19.24
N ASP A 26 33.43 11.76 18.70
CA ASP A 26 32.35 10.78 18.63
C ASP A 26 31.07 11.07 19.44
N LYS A 27 29.99 11.34 18.71
CA LYS A 27 28.65 10.97 19.17
C LYS A 27 27.95 10.21 18.07
N GLU A 28 27.91 8.90 18.24
CA GLU A 28 26.95 7.99 17.63
C GLU A 28 25.60 8.70 17.47
N GLN A 29 25.29 9.10 16.23
CA GLN A 29 23.94 9.41 15.82
C GLN A 29 23.16 8.09 15.86
N SER A 30 22.65 7.76 17.05
CA SER A 30 21.49 6.89 17.17
C SER A 30 20.36 7.62 16.44
N SER A 31 20.25 7.33 15.14
CA SER A 31 19.19 7.83 14.29
C SER A 31 17.92 7.21 14.84
N GLN A 32 17.25 7.92 15.74
CA GLN A 32 15.92 7.60 16.22
C GLN A 32 15.06 7.46 14.96
N ARG A 33 14.82 6.21 14.56
CA ARG A 33 14.04 5.90 13.37
C ARG A 33 12.63 6.39 13.68
N VAL A 34 12.27 7.57 13.18
CA VAL A 34 10.90 8.07 13.28
C VAL A 34 10.02 7.00 12.66
N ILE A 35 9.22 6.36 13.50
CA ILE A 35 8.30 5.32 13.07
C ILE A 35 7.07 6.07 12.58
N GLU A 36 6.91 6.15 11.26
CA GLU A 36 5.76 6.80 10.65
C GLU A 36 4.52 5.92 10.76
N GLU A 37 3.38 6.55 11.05
CA GLU A 37 2.09 5.87 11.11
C GLU A 37 1.72 5.30 9.73
N PRO A 38 1.29 4.02 9.65
CA PRO A 38 0.87 3.43 8.38
C PRO A 38 -0.31 4.19 7.76
N ASN A 39 -0.39 4.23 6.44
CA ASN A 39 -1.52 4.83 5.75
C ASN A 39 -2.80 4.00 5.90
N TRP A 40 -3.52 4.17 7.01
CA TRP A 40 -4.79 3.48 7.31
C TRP A 40 -5.89 3.71 6.29
N LYS A 41 -5.78 4.76 5.47
CA LYS A 41 -6.76 5.15 4.45
C LYS A 41 -6.56 4.40 3.13
N ASN A 42 -5.37 3.84 2.88
CA ASN A 42 -5.07 3.10 1.65
C ASN A 42 -4.59 1.66 1.91
N PRO A 43 -5.50 0.73 2.26
CA PRO A 43 -5.17 -0.67 2.49
C PRO A 43 -4.85 -1.45 1.20
N TYR A 44 -5.05 -0.85 0.03
CA TYR A 44 -4.71 -1.43 -1.26
C TYR A 44 -3.24 -1.23 -1.62
N ASP A 45 -2.51 -0.39 -0.89
CA ASP A 45 -1.08 -0.21 -1.10
C ASP A 45 -0.33 -1.51 -0.77
N MET A 46 0.51 -1.97 -1.70
CA MET A 46 1.35 -3.14 -1.51
C MET A 46 2.38 -2.96 -0.37
N ASN A 47 2.72 -1.72 -0.02
CA ASN A 47 3.65 -1.37 1.05
C ASN A 47 2.98 -1.30 2.42
N TYR A 48 1.64 -1.22 2.49
CA TYR A 48 0.90 -1.11 3.75
C TYR A 48 1.31 -2.17 4.77
N LEU A 49 1.51 -3.43 4.35
CA LEU A 49 1.92 -4.50 5.25
C LEU A 49 3.36 -4.31 5.80
N LYS A 50 4.24 -3.69 5.01
CA LYS A 50 5.59 -3.33 5.44
C LYS A 50 5.55 -2.20 6.47
N ASP A 51 4.70 -1.20 6.24
CA ASP A 51 4.53 -0.05 7.13
C ASP A 51 3.92 -0.47 8.46
N VAL A 52 2.88 -1.30 8.44
CA VAL A 52 2.27 -1.87 9.66
C VAL A 52 3.27 -2.70 10.46
N LYS A 53 4.13 -3.49 9.81
CA LYS A 53 5.20 -4.22 10.51
C LYS A 53 6.24 -3.30 11.11
N LYS A 54 6.63 -2.25 10.40
CA LYS A 54 7.57 -1.25 10.91
C LYS A 54 6.99 -0.53 12.13
N TRP A 55 5.71 -0.19 12.08
CA TRP A 55 4.95 0.42 13.17
C TRP A 55 4.85 -0.47 14.41
N LEU A 56 4.49 -1.73 14.22
CA LEU A 56 4.29 -2.68 15.31
C LEU A 56 5.59 -3.31 15.86
N GLY A 57 6.72 -3.06 15.20
CA GLY A 57 8.04 -3.54 15.61
C GLY A 57 8.11 -5.08 15.63
N LYS A 58 8.28 -5.66 16.83
CA LYS A 58 8.46 -7.11 17.03
C LYS A 58 7.15 -7.90 17.11
N ARG A 59 5.98 -7.24 17.08
CA ARG A 59 4.69 -7.94 17.21
C ARG A 59 4.36 -8.73 15.95
N LYS A 60 3.81 -9.93 16.12
CA LYS A 60 3.36 -10.78 15.02
C LYS A 60 1.95 -10.37 14.61
N ILE A 61 1.78 -10.10 13.32
CA ILE A 61 0.46 -9.81 12.73
C ILE A 61 -0.01 -10.98 11.90
N ARG A 62 -1.33 -11.19 11.91
CA ARG A 62 -2.00 -12.14 11.04
C ARG A 62 -1.85 -11.62 9.61
N LYS A 63 -1.22 -12.42 8.76
CA LYS A 63 -1.04 -12.13 7.33
C LYS A 63 -1.72 -13.20 6.50
N LEU A 64 -2.18 -12.83 5.31
CA LEU A 64 -2.68 -13.84 4.37
C LEU A 64 -1.49 -14.72 3.93
N PRO A 65 -1.59 -16.06 3.99
CA PRO A 65 -0.56 -16.94 3.46
C PRO A 65 -0.30 -16.63 1.98
N HIS A 66 0.96 -16.73 1.55
CA HIS A 66 1.35 -16.31 0.20
C HIS A 66 0.58 -17.04 -0.90
N ASN A 67 0.36 -18.36 -0.75
CA ASN A 67 -0.39 -19.17 -1.73
C ASN A 67 -1.83 -18.65 -1.89
N LYS A 68 -2.50 -18.36 -0.76
CA LYS A 68 -3.87 -17.85 -0.74
C LYS A 68 -3.96 -16.42 -1.30
N ALA A 69 -2.96 -15.58 -1.03
CA ALA A 69 -2.87 -14.24 -1.61
C ALA A 69 -2.73 -14.28 -3.14
N ARG A 70 -1.91 -15.20 -3.67
CA ARG A 70 -1.78 -15.41 -5.13
C ARG A 70 -3.05 -15.96 -5.74
N GLU A 71 -3.71 -16.90 -5.07
CA GLU A 71 -4.98 -17.45 -5.52
C GLU A 71 -6.04 -16.34 -5.67
N TYR A 72 -6.21 -15.52 -4.65
CA TYR A 72 -7.10 -14.35 -4.72
C TYR A 72 -6.70 -13.36 -5.81
N ALA A 73 -5.41 -13.07 -5.97
CA ALA A 73 -4.92 -12.21 -7.05
C ALA A 73 -5.27 -12.77 -8.44
N ARG A 74 -5.17 -14.09 -8.64
CA ARG A 74 -5.57 -14.77 -9.88
C ARG A 74 -7.07 -14.67 -10.13
N ILE A 75 -7.88 -14.87 -9.10
CA ILE A 75 -9.34 -14.72 -9.18
C ILE A 75 -9.69 -13.30 -9.61
N LEU A 76 -9.11 -12.28 -8.95
CA LEU A 76 -9.32 -10.87 -9.32
C LEU A 76 -8.84 -10.56 -10.75
N LYS A 77 -7.72 -11.14 -11.19
CA LYS A 77 -7.22 -10.97 -12.56
C LYS A 77 -8.18 -11.54 -13.60
N ARG A 78 -8.77 -12.70 -13.32
CA ARG A 78 -9.73 -13.38 -14.20
C ARG A 78 -11.13 -12.74 -14.16
N ALA A 79 -11.45 -12.01 -13.10
CA ALA A 79 -12.72 -11.31 -12.96
C ALA A 79 -12.96 -10.25 -14.06
N LYS A 80 -11.89 -9.68 -14.63
CA LYS A 80 -11.98 -8.91 -15.87
C LYS A 80 -12.16 -9.90 -17.01
N GLY A 81 -13.42 -10.22 -17.31
CA GLY A 81 -13.75 -11.16 -18.36
C GLY A 81 -13.40 -10.60 -19.74
N ARG A 82 -13.33 -11.48 -20.75
CA ARG A 82 -13.14 -11.06 -22.14
C ARG A 82 -14.41 -10.45 -22.75
N TRP A 83 -15.57 -10.84 -22.21
CA TRP A 83 -16.90 -10.46 -22.73
C TRP A 83 -17.82 -9.87 -21.64
N ARG A 84 -17.71 -10.35 -20.39
CA ARG A 84 -18.50 -9.87 -19.25
C ARG A 84 -17.70 -9.99 -17.97
N ASP A 85 -17.76 -8.97 -17.12
CA ASP A 85 -17.03 -8.92 -15.87
C ASP A 85 -17.70 -9.77 -14.79
N ASP A 86 -16.89 -10.52 -14.04
CA ASP A 86 -17.32 -11.37 -12.94
C ASP A 86 -17.21 -10.61 -11.61
N THR A 87 -18.19 -9.76 -11.37
CA THR A 87 -18.32 -8.99 -10.12
C THR A 87 -18.56 -9.87 -8.90
N GLN A 88 -19.06 -11.10 -9.10
CA GLN A 88 -19.25 -12.07 -8.01
C GLN A 88 -17.92 -12.61 -7.52
N ALA A 89 -16.98 -12.90 -8.43
CA ALA A 89 -15.61 -13.30 -8.08
C ALA A 89 -14.89 -12.22 -7.24
N VAL A 90 -15.04 -10.94 -7.62
CA VAL A 90 -14.50 -9.81 -6.83
C VAL A 90 -15.10 -9.81 -5.43
N THR A 91 -16.42 -9.90 -5.33
CA THR A 91 -17.14 -9.92 -4.05
C THR A 91 -16.68 -11.08 -3.17
N SER A 92 -16.56 -12.29 -3.73
CA SER A 92 -16.14 -13.50 -3.02
C SER A 92 -14.75 -13.36 -2.40
N VAL A 93 -13.81 -12.72 -3.09
CA VAL A 93 -12.48 -12.45 -2.53
C VAL A 93 -12.58 -11.50 -1.36
N PHE A 94 -13.25 -10.34 -1.53
CA PHE A 94 -13.30 -9.31 -0.49
C PHE A 94 -14.15 -9.67 0.74
N THR A 95 -15.09 -10.61 0.64
CA THR A 95 -15.85 -11.12 1.80
C THR A 95 -15.08 -12.12 2.65
N GLN A 96 -14.07 -12.80 2.07
CA GLN A 96 -13.26 -13.79 2.79
C GLN A 96 -12.10 -13.15 3.59
N ILE A 97 -11.78 -11.89 3.30
CA ILE A 97 -10.71 -11.15 3.97
C ILE A 97 -11.16 -10.73 5.38
N LYS A 98 -10.26 -10.83 6.36
CA LYS A 98 -10.55 -10.49 7.76
C LYS A 98 -10.02 -9.15 8.23
N ASP A 99 -8.93 -8.67 7.63
CA ASP A 99 -8.25 -7.44 8.06
C ASP A 99 -7.64 -6.72 6.84
N LYS A 100 -7.31 -5.43 7.00
CA LYS A 100 -6.72 -4.61 5.93
C LYS A 100 -5.30 -5.07 5.53
N THR A 101 -4.54 -5.71 6.42
CA THR A 101 -3.21 -6.25 6.05
C THR A 101 -3.31 -7.41 5.07
N GLN A 102 -4.39 -8.19 5.12
CA GLN A 102 -4.67 -9.22 4.14
C GLN A 102 -5.01 -8.62 2.77
N VAL A 103 -5.70 -7.47 2.70
CA VAL A 103 -5.91 -6.74 1.43
C VAL A 103 -4.57 -6.35 0.83
N ALA A 104 -3.68 -5.76 1.62
CA ALA A 104 -2.33 -5.41 1.18
C ALA A 104 -1.50 -6.63 0.74
N SER A 105 -1.71 -7.79 1.38
CA SER A 105 -1.07 -9.05 0.98
C SER A 105 -1.49 -9.48 -0.43
N ILE A 106 -2.77 -9.32 -0.77
CA ILE A 106 -3.30 -9.60 -2.11
C ILE A 106 -2.76 -8.58 -3.11
N SER A 107 -2.79 -7.28 -2.78
CA SER A 107 -2.21 -6.23 -3.64
C SER A 107 -0.75 -6.50 -3.98
N LYS A 108 0.05 -6.90 -2.97
CA LYS A 108 1.44 -7.29 -3.18
C LYS A 108 1.57 -8.50 -4.09
N ALA A 109 0.76 -9.55 -3.88
CA ALA A 109 0.79 -10.73 -4.74
C ALA A 109 0.40 -10.38 -6.19
N PHE A 110 -0.61 -9.53 -6.37
CA PHE A 110 -1.07 -9.05 -7.67
C PHE A 110 0.02 -8.26 -8.41
N TRP A 111 0.73 -7.38 -7.71
CA TRP A 111 1.88 -6.67 -8.27
C TRP A 111 3.02 -7.62 -8.66
N VAL A 112 3.36 -8.59 -7.80
CA VAL A 112 4.44 -9.56 -8.06
C VAL A 112 4.13 -10.36 -9.34
N ASP A 113 2.91 -10.87 -9.47
CA ASP A 113 2.52 -11.77 -10.56
C ASP A 113 2.17 -11.05 -11.86
N TYR A 114 1.62 -9.83 -11.79
CA TYR A 114 1.07 -9.14 -12.96
C TYR A 114 1.68 -7.76 -13.24
N LYS A 115 2.56 -7.25 -12.36
CA LYS A 115 3.22 -5.93 -12.48
C LYS A 115 2.22 -4.78 -12.68
N LYS A 116 1.05 -4.89 -12.05
CA LYS A 116 -0.04 -3.90 -12.10
C LYS A 116 -0.52 -3.60 -10.70
N ASP A 117 -0.92 -2.36 -10.46
CA ASP A 117 -1.59 -1.99 -9.22
C ASP A 117 -2.99 -2.62 -9.19
N MET A 118 -3.30 -3.35 -8.12
CA MET A 118 -4.55 -4.10 -8.01
C MET A 118 -5.76 -3.17 -8.02
N TRP A 119 -5.68 -2.02 -7.32
CA TRP A 119 -6.79 -1.09 -7.24
C TRP A 119 -7.05 -0.40 -8.58
N GLN A 120 -6.00 0.07 -9.26
CA GLN A 120 -6.10 0.63 -10.61
C GLN A 120 -6.64 -0.42 -11.59
N TYR A 121 -6.20 -1.67 -11.45
CA TYR A 121 -6.70 -2.77 -12.28
C TYR A 121 -8.20 -2.97 -12.10
N LEU A 122 -8.68 -3.07 -10.86
CA LEU A 122 -10.11 -3.22 -10.56
C LEU A 122 -10.93 -2.03 -11.08
N ARG A 123 -10.43 -0.81 -10.87
CA ARG A 123 -11.04 0.43 -11.38
C ARG A 123 -11.10 0.50 -12.91
N SER A 124 -10.27 -0.26 -13.63
CA SER A 124 -10.25 -0.25 -15.09
C SER A 124 -11.43 -0.97 -15.75
N PHE A 125 -12.24 -1.71 -14.98
CA PHE A 125 -13.41 -2.43 -15.50
C PHE A 125 -14.63 -2.34 -14.58
N LEU A 126 -14.43 -2.13 -13.27
CA LEU A 126 -15.54 -1.85 -12.36
C LEU A 126 -15.92 -0.37 -12.39
N SER A 127 -17.22 -0.09 -12.45
CA SER A 127 -17.74 1.25 -12.27
C SER A 127 -17.47 1.77 -10.85
N ALA A 128 -17.58 3.10 -10.65
CA ALA A 128 -17.41 3.70 -9.33
C ALA A 128 -18.40 3.12 -8.28
N LYS A 129 -19.64 2.85 -8.69
CA LYS A 129 -20.66 2.23 -7.81
C LYS A 129 -20.28 0.81 -7.41
N GLU A 130 -19.71 0.03 -8.33
CA GLU A 130 -19.28 -1.35 -8.07
C GLU A 130 -18.02 -1.40 -7.22
N MET A 131 -17.04 -0.53 -7.49
CA MET A 131 -15.87 -0.34 -6.65
C MET A 131 -16.28 0.00 -5.21
N GLU A 132 -17.22 0.92 -5.05
CA GLU A 132 -17.73 1.29 -3.74
C GLU A 132 -18.41 0.10 -3.04
N LYS A 133 -19.30 -0.59 -3.74
CA LYS A 133 -20.10 -1.68 -3.19
C LYS A 133 -19.30 -2.92 -2.84
N TYR A 134 -18.43 -3.38 -3.74
CA TYR A 134 -17.78 -4.70 -3.65
C TYR A 134 -16.35 -4.65 -3.10
N VAL A 135 -15.70 -3.48 -3.16
CA VAL A 135 -14.30 -3.33 -2.75
C VAL A 135 -14.20 -2.41 -1.54
N HIS A 136 -14.63 -1.16 -1.63
CA HIS A 136 -14.43 -0.20 -0.55
C HIS A 136 -15.31 -0.47 0.69
N ARG A 137 -16.60 -0.70 0.52
CA ARG A 137 -17.52 -0.92 1.65
C ARG A 137 -17.12 -2.12 2.53
N PRO A 138 -16.78 -3.31 2.00
CA PRO A 138 -16.31 -4.40 2.85
C PRO A 138 -14.97 -4.06 3.50
N VAL A 139 -14.02 -3.48 2.77
CA VAL A 139 -12.67 -3.19 3.29
C VAL A 139 -12.67 -2.10 4.38
N ARG A 140 -13.57 -1.11 4.31
CA ARG A 140 -13.68 -0.06 5.35
C ARG A 140 -14.13 -0.61 6.70
N LYS A 141 -14.90 -1.71 6.71
CA LYS A 141 -15.38 -2.36 7.94
C LYS A 141 -14.34 -3.26 8.59
N LEU A 142 -13.24 -3.55 7.90
CA LEU A 142 -12.20 -4.42 8.41
C LEU A 142 -11.31 -3.67 9.41
N ASP A 143 -10.81 -4.40 10.39
CA ASP A 143 -9.76 -3.91 11.27
C ASP A 143 -8.48 -3.62 10.47
N ASN A 144 -7.71 -2.65 10.96
CA ASN A 144 -6.44 -2.27 10.33
C ASN A 144 -5.44 -3.43 10.31
N TYR A 145 -5.38 -4.20 11.38
CA TYR A 145 -4.57 -5.40 11.52
C TYR A 145 -5.12 -6.28 12.63
N SER A 146 -4.80 -7.58 12.60
CA SER A 146 -5.03 -8.49 13.72
C SER A 146 -3.71 -9.05 14.22
N LEU A 147 -3.55 -9.15 15.54
CA LEU A 147 -2.39 -9.80 16.15
C LEU A 147 -2.57 -11.34 16.13
N ILE A 148 -1.46 -12.07 16.20
CA ILE A 148 -1.42 -13.54 16.38
C ILE A 148 -1.05 -13.82 17.82
#